data_AF-Q3TRX6-F1
#
_entry.id   AF-Q3TRX6-F1
#
_cell.length_a   1.000
_cell.length_b   1.000
_cell.length_c   1.000
_cell.angle_alpha   90.00
_cell.angle_beta   90.00
_cell.angle_gamma   90.00
#
_symmetry.space_group_name_H-M   'P 1'
#
loop_
_entity.id
_entity.type
_entity.pdbx_description
1 polymer ?
#
loop_
_entity_poly.entity_id
_entity_poly.type
_entity_poly.pdbx_seq_one_letter_code
_entity_poly.pdbx_strand_id
1 'polypeptide(L)'
;MLLLPSAAEGQGTAITHALTSASSVCQVEPVGRWFEAFVKRRNRNASTSFQELEDKKELSEESEDEELQLEEFPMLKTLDPKDWKNQDHYAVLGLGHVRYTATQRQIKAAHKAMVLKHHPDKRKAAGEPIKEGDNDYFTCITKAYEMLSDPVKRRAFNSVDPTFDNSVPSKSEAKDNFFQVFSPVFERNSR
;
A
#
# COMPACT_ATOMS: atom_id res chain seq x y z
N MET A 1 51.84 7.49 10.99
CA MET A 1 52.36 8.63 10.20
C MET A 1 53.13 8.03 9.03
N LEU A 2 52.57 8.02 7.83
CA LEU A 2 53.25 7.53 6.63
C LEU A 2 54.02 8.71 6.03
N LEU A 3 55.36 8.69 6.13
CA LEU A 3 56.22 9.67 5.47
C LEU A 3 56.48 9.20 4.03
N LEU A 4 56.22 10.07 3.06
CA LEU A 4 56.60 9.81 1.67
C LEU A 4 58.13 9.93 1.51
N PRO A 5 58.76 9.09 0.69
CA PRO A 5 60.20 9.16 0.44
C PRO A 5 60.58 10.46 -0.29
N SER A 6 61.76 10.99 0.02
CA SER A 6 62.32 12.19 -0.64
C SER A 6 62.70 11.90 -2.09
N ALA A 7 62.53 12.89 -2.97
CA ALA A 7 62.94 12.80 -4.37
C ALA A 7 64.46 12.59 -4.51
N ALA A 8 64.87 11.80 -5.50
CA ALA A 8 66.28 11.55 -5.82
C ALA A 8 66.92 12.71 -6.61
N GLU A 9 68.23 12.90 -6.47
CA GLU A 9 68.98 13.95 -7.17
C GLU A 9 68.83 13.82 -8.70
N GLY A 10 68.26 14.86 -9.33
CA GLY A 10 68.04 14.94 -10.78
C GLY A 10 66.58 14.79 -11.23
N GLN A 11 65.64 14.46 -10.34
CA GLN A 11 64.21 14.47 -10.68
C GLN A 11 63.60 15.86 -10.44
N GLY A 12 63.30 16.58 -11.53
CA GLY A 12 62.52 17.80 -11.48
C GLY A 12 61.02 17.50 -11.50
N THR A 13 60.26 18.05 -10.56
CA THR A 13 58.80 18.06 -10.60
C THR A 13 58.31 19.10 -11.61
N ALA A 14 57.77 18.66 -12.74
CA ALA A 14 57.10 19.54 -13.69
C ALA A 14 55.66 19.81 -13.21
N ILE A 15 55.34 21.08 -12.93
CA ILE A 15 53.98 21.52 -12.65
C ILE A 15 53.24 21.55 -13.99
N THR A 16 52.41 20.54 -14.28
CA THR A 16 51.77 20.37 -15.60
C THR A 16 50.60 21.33 -15.84
N HIS A 17 50.05 21.93 -14.79
CA HIS A 17 48.96 22.90 -14.90
C HIS A 17 49.06 23.97 -13.81
N ALA A 18 49.03 25.25 -14.19
CA ALA A 18 48.68 26.31 -13.26
C ALA A 18 47.22 26.13 -12.85
N LEU A 19 46.92 26.12 -11.55
CA LEU A 19 45.54 26.16 -11.06
C LEU A 19 44.90 27.48 -11.52
N THR A 20 44.31 27.48 -12.71
CA THR A 20 43.82 28.69 -13.40
C THR A 20 42.41 29.05 -12.95
N SER A 21 42.12 28.87 -11.67
CA SER A 21 40.84 29.25 -11.08
C SER A 21 41.09 29.63 -9.64
N ALA A 22 40.93 30.91 -9.32
CA ALA A 22 40.92 31.37 -7.93
C ALA A 22 39.85 30.59 -7.17
N SER A 23 40.18 30.11 -5.96
CA SER A 23 39.20 29.49 -5.07
C SER A 23 38.07 30.47 -4.82
N SER A 24 36.88 30.18 -5.33
CA SER A 24 35.70 30.97 -5.05
C SER A 24 35.12 30.54 -3.71
N VAL A 25 34.90 31.52 -2.82
CA VAL A 25 34.15 31.29 -1.59
C VAL A 25 32.69 31.23 -1.97
N CYS A 26 32.08 30.04 -1.91
CA CYS A 26 30.64 29.87 -2.10
C CYS A 26 29.93 29.81 -0.74
N GLN A 27 28.77 30.47 -0.67
CA GLN A 27 27.86 30.31 0.46
C GLN A 27 27.09 29.00 0.24
N VAL A 28 27.19 28.07 1.19
CA VAL A 28 26.46 26.80 1.15
C VAL A 28 25.34 26.90 2.17
N GLU A 29 24.10 26.89 1.68
CA GLU A 29 22.95 26.82 2.55
C GLU A 29 22.72 25.37 3.01
N PRO A 30 22.38 25.15 4.29
CA PRO A 30 22.09 23.83 4.79
C PRO A 30 20.69 23.42 4.34
N VAL A 31 20.60 22.88 3.13
CA VAL A 31 19.33 22.45 2.52
C VAL A 31 19.39 20.99 2.10
N GLY A 32 18.21 20.41 1.91
CA GLY A 32 18.04 19.05 1.42
C GLY A 32 17.83 18.00 2.50
N ARG A 33 17.56 16.77 2.03
CA ARG A 33 17.05 15.65 2.83
C ARG A 33 17.95 15.30 4.02
N TRP A 34 19.27 15.39 3.83
CA TRP A 34 20.26 15.07 4.85
C TRP A 34 20.31 16.09 5.99
N PHE A 35 20.19 17.38 5.66
CA PHE A 35 20.11 18.43 6.68
C PHE A 35 18.79 18.35 7.47
N GLU A 36 17.69 18.09 6.78
CA GLU A 36 16.38 17.87 7.43
C GLU A 36 16.42 16.68 8.41
N ALA A 37 17.03 15.56 8.00
CA ALA A 37 17.23 14.40 8.85
C ALA A 37 18.12 14.71 10.07
N PHE A 38 19.19 15.50 9.87
CA PHE A 38 20.06 15.96 10.94
C PHE A 38 19.33 16.82 11.98
N VAL A 39 18.53 17.80 11.54
CA VAL A 39 17.73 18.65 12.44
C VAL A 39 16.71 17.81 13.22
N LYS A 40 16.04 16.87 12.55
CA LYS A 40 15.09 15.94 13.19
C LYS A 40 15.75 15.07 14.26
N ARG A 41 16.95 14.52 14.00
CA ARG A 41 17.75 13.77 14.99
C ARG A 41 18.11 14.64 16.20
N ARG A 42 18.60 15.85 15.94
CA ARG A 42 19.01 16.79 17.00
C ARG A 42 17.85 17.17 17.92
N ASN A 43 16.67 17.42 17.34
CA ASN A 43 15.49 17.78 18.12
C ASN A 43 14.88 16.60 18.88
N ARG A 44 15.09 15.35 18.44
CA ARG A 44 14.55 14.14 19.08
C ARG A 44 15.50 13.46 20.06
N ASN A 45 16.72 13.98 20.23
CA ASN A 45 17.78 13.41 21.08
C ASN A 45 17.96 11.89 20.90
N ALA A 46 17.80 11.41 19.67
CA ALA A 46 17.83 9.99 19.33
C ALA A 46 18.64 9.77 18.04
N SER A 47 19.55 8.81 18.06
CA SER A 47 20.33 8.40 16.89
C SER A 47 19.56 7.36 16.09
N THR A 48 18.53 7.77 15.35
CA THR A 48 17.81 6.82 14.47
C THR A 48 18.59 6.63 13.17
N SER A 49 18.92 5.40 12.77
CA SER A 49 19.66 5.12 11.52
C SER A 49 18.91 5.62 10.27
N PHE A 50 19.60 5.72 9.12
CA PHE A 50 18.97 6.15 7.86
C PHE A 50 17.81 5.21 7.48
N GLN A 51 17.99 3.91 7.68
CA GLN A 51 16.98 2.87 7.44
C GLN A 51 15.71 3.13 8.27
N GLU A 52 15.87 3.42 9.57
CA GLU A 52 14.73 3.66 10.47
C GLU A 52 13.93 4.92 10.11
N LEU A 53 14.54 5.91 9.45
CA LEU A 53 13.82 7.09 8.98
C LEU A 53 12.99 6.81 7.72
N GLU A 54 13.51 5.96 6.84
CA GLU A 54 12.81 5.50 5.65
C GLU A 54 11.65 4.58 6.05
N ASP A 55 11.90 3.61 6.94
CA ASP A 55 10.88 2.73 7.53
C ASP A 55 9.81 3.54 8.29
N LYS A 56 10.20 4.60 9.02
CA LYS A 56 9.26 5.47 9.74
C LYS A 56 8.46 6.36 8.79
N LYS A 57 9.00 6.73 7.64
CA LYS A 57 8.29 7.47 6.61
C LYS A 57 7.29 6.56 5.88
N GLU A 58 7.69 5.33 5.56
CA GLU A 58 6.76 4.33 5.04
C GLU A 58 5.65 4.05 6.06
N LEU A 59 5.97 3.89 7.35
CA LEU A 59 4.98 3.74 8.42
C LEU A 59 4.08 4.97 8.58
N SER A 60 4.58 6.20 8.39
CA SER A 60 3.73 7.40 8.48
C SER A 60 2.81 7.54 7.28
N GLU A 61 3.31 7.19 6.08
CA GLU A 61 2.47 7.13 4.88
C GLU A 61 1.46 5.98 4.97
N GLU A 62 1.78 4.87 5.67
CA GLU A 62 0.83 3.81 6.02
C GLU A 62 -0.19 4.26 7.08
N SER A 63 0.18 5.15 8.01
CA SER A 63 -0.73 5.68 9.05
C SER A 63 -1.70 6.74 8.54
N GLU A 64 -1.36 7.47 7.49
CA GLU A 64 -2.30 8.41 6.85
C GLU A 64 -3.46 7.67 6.14
N ASP A 65 -3.31 6.35 5.89
CA ASP A 65 -4.39 5.48 5.42
C ASP A 65 -5.24 4.90 6.57
N GLU A 66 -4.94 5.20 7.85
CA GLU A 66 -5.65 4.65 9.03
C GLU A 66 -7.06 5.25 9.24
N GLU A 67 -7.49 6.23 8.44
CA GLU A 67 -8.87 6.73 8.44
C GLU A 67 -9.72 6.20 7.27
N LEU A 68 -9.43 4.99 6.78
CA LEU A 68 -10.51 4.20 6.21
C LEU A 68 -11.44 3.80 7.38
N GLN A 69 -12.49 4.60 7.58
CA GLN A 69 -13.66 4.23 8.37
C GLN A 69 -14.25 2.94 7.77
N LEU A 70 -13.66 1.81 8.12
CA LEU A 70 -14.23 0.49 7.90
C LEU A 70 -15.45 0.44 8.78
N GLU A 71 -16.59 0.78 8.20
CA GLU A 71 -17.90 0.59 8.79
C GLU A 71 -17.93 -0.82 9.37
N GLU A 72 -18.19 -0.89 10.67
CA GLU A 72 -18.27 -2.17 11.38
C GLU A 72 -19.52 -2.88 10.86
N PHE A 73 -19.38 -3.65 9.79
CA PHE A 73 -20.52 -4.31 9.17
C PHE A 73 -21.06 -5.40 10.11
N PRO A 74 -22.29 -5.25 10.65
CA PRO A 74 -22.91 -6.25 11.53
C PRO A 74 -23.08 -7.60 10.84
N MET A 75 -23.01 -7.61 9.50
CA MET A 75 -23.10 -8.77 8.62
C MET A 75 -22.00 -9.81 8.85
N LEU A 76 -20.83 -9.42 9.38
CA LEU A 76 -19.71 -10.34 9.52
C LEU A 76 -20.00 -11.51 10.48
N LYS A 77 -20.76 -11.22 11.54
CA LYS A 77 -21.12 -12.22 12.58
C LYS A 77 -22.19 -13.21 12.10
N THR A 78 -22.90 -12.89 11.03
CA THR A 78 -23.94 -13.75 10.42
C THR A 78 -23.42 -14.61 9.27
N LEU A 79 -22.16 -14.45 8.86
CA LEU A 79 -21.60 -15.23 7.76
C LEU A 79 -21.33 -16.68 8.15
N ASP A 80 -21.65 -17.58 7.24
CA ASP A 80 -21.36 -19.01 7.37
C ASP A 80 -20.00 -19.36 6.76
N PRO A 81 -19.02 -19.82 7.54
CA PRO A 81 -17.66 -20.11 7.06
C PRO A 81 -17.57 -21.18 5.98
N LYS A 82 -18.55 -22.08 5.92
CA LYS A 82 -18.62 -23.15 4.91
C LYS A 82 -19.01 -22.62 3.53
N ASP A 83 -19.74 -21.50 3.48
CA ASP A 83 -20.19 -20.88 2.23
C ASP A 83 -19.34 -19.67 1.84
N TRP A 84 -18.07 -19.63 2.25
CA TRP A 84 -17.17 -18.52 1.96
C TRP A 84 -17.05 -18.22 0.45
N LYS A 85 -17.21 -19.23 -0.42
CA LYS A 85 -17.07 -19.08 -1.87
C LYS A 85 -18.13 -18.18 -2.53
N ASN A 86 -19.35 -18.16 -1.96
CA ASN A 86 -20.46 -17.38 -2.50
C ASN A 86 -20.60 -16.02 -1.79
N GLN A 87 -19.72 -15.72 -0.83
CA GLN A 87 -19.74 -14.45 -0.10
C GLN A 87 -19.08 -13.34 -0.91
N ASP A 88 -19.57 -12.12 -0.71
CA ASP A 88 -18.93 -10.92 -1.23
C ASP A 88 -17.63 -10.65 -0.46
N HIS A 89 -16.50 -11.04 -1.04
CA HIS A 89 -15.16 -10.83 -0.46
C HIS A 89 -14.81 -9.36 -0.25
N TYR A 90 -15.35 -8.44 -1.06
CA TYR A 90 -15.14 -7.02 -0.87
C TYR A 90 -15.91 -6.51 0.34
N ALA A 91 -17.17 -6.93 0.51
CA ALA A 91 -17.96 -6.61 1.70
C ALA A 91 -17.34 -7.19 2.98
N VAL A 92 -16.79 -8.41 2.92
CA VAL A 92 -16.11 -9.05 4.06
C VAL A 92 -14.89 -8.25 4.53
N LEU A 93 -14.15 -7.60 3.61
CA LEU A 93 -13.03 -6.73 3.97
C LEU A 93 -13.45 -5.28 4.28
N GLY A 94 -14.75 -4.96 4.25
CA GLY A 94 -15.25 -3.58 4.40
C GLY A 94 -14.99 -2.68 3.18
N LEU A 95 -14.64 -3.27 2.04
CA LEU A 95 -14.38 -2.59 0.75
C LEU A 95 -15.58 -2.67 -0.19
N GLY A 96 -16.78 -2.96 0.32
CA GLY A 96 -18.00 -3.11 -0.49
C GLY A 96 -18.38 -1.87 -1.31
N HIS A 97 -17.91 -0.68 -0.90
CA HIS A 97 -18.11 0.58 -1.61
C HIS A 97 -17.14 0.77 -2.79
N VAL A 98 -15.92 0.24 -2.70
CA VAL A 98 -14.87 0.39 -3.74
C VAL A 98 -14.87 -0.79 -4.73
N ARG A 99 -15.23 -2.00 -4.26
CA ARG A 99 -15.26 -3.26 -5.04
C ARG A 99 -14.03 -3.44 -5.95
N TYR A 100 -14.26 -3.68 -7.24
CA TYR A 100 -13.21 -3.97 -8.23
C TYR A 100 -12.22 -2.82 -8.42
N THR A 101 -12.57 -1.58 -8.06
CA THR A 101 -11.67 -0.41 -8.16
C THR A 101 -10.65 -0.35 -7.01
N ALA A 102 -10.76 -1.22 -5.98
CA ALA A 102 -9.90 -1.17 -4.81
C ALA A 102 -8.43 -1.44 -5.15
N THR A 103 -7.53 -0.60 -4.66
CA THR A 103 -6.09 -0.80 -4.88
C THR A 103 -5.56 -1.96 -4.03
N GLN A 104 -4.44 -2.56 -4.45
CA GLN A 104 -3.82 -3.63 -3.67
C GLN A 104 -3.39 -3.18 -2.27
N ARG A 105 -3.01 -1.90 -2.15
CA ARG A 105 -2.67 -1.24 -0.88
C ARG A 105 -3.89 -1.17 0.04
N GLN A 106 -5.04 -0.72 -0.47
CA GLN A 106 -6.30 -0.69 0.27
C GLN A 106 -6.74 -2.08 0.75
N ILE A 107 -6.61 -3.11 -0.08
CA ILE A 107 -6.94 -4.50 0.30
C ILE A 107 -6.07 -4.99 1.45
N LYS A 108 -4.77 -4.71 1.41
CA LYS A 108 -3.83 -5.07 2.50
C LYS A 108 -4.14 -4.30 3.79
N ALA A 109 -4.36 -2.99 3.68
CA ALA A 109 -4.70 -2.14 4.82
C ALA A 109 -6.01 -2.59 5.49
N ALA A 110 -7.05 -2.84 4.69
CA ALA A 110 -8.34 -3.32 5.17
C ALA A 110 -8.22 -4.68 5.88
N HIS A 111 -7.47 -5.62 5.30
CA HIS A 111 -7.20 -6.91 5.94
C HIS A 111 -6.47 -6.75 7.29
N LYS A 112 -5.41 -5.92 7.35
CA LYS A 112 -4.65 -5.64 8.59
C LYS A 112 -5.59 -5.10 9.68
N ALA A 113 -6.45 -4.14 9.33
CA ALA A 113 -7.43 -3.56 10.26
C ALA A 113 -8.47 -4.58 10.74
N MET A 114 -8.99 -5.43 9.84
CA MET A 114 -9.97 -6.47 10.19
C MET A 114 -9.38 -7.55 11.08
N VAL A 115 -8.13 -7.97 10.81
CA VAL A 115 -7.42 -8.92 11.66
C VAL A 115 -7.21 -8.35 13.06
N LEU A 116 -6.75 -7.10 13.19
CA LEU A 116 -6.54 -6.46 14.50
C LEU A 116 -7.82 -6.31 15.34
N LYS A 117 -8.98 -6.19 14.69
CA LYS A 117 -10.29 -6.10 15.35
C LYS A 117 -10.83 -7.48 15.73
N HIS A 118 -10.76 -8.45 14.82
CA HIS A 118 -11.46 -9.72 14.93
C HIS A 118 -10.57 -10.94 15.19
N HIS A 119 -9.28 -10.75 15.46
CA HIS A 119 -8.38 -11.86 15.75
C HIS A 119 -8.92 -12.74 16.91
N PRO A 120 -8.91 -14.08 16.78
CA PRO A 120 -9.46 -14.98 17.79
C PRO A 120 -8.80 -14.78 19.16
N ASP A 121 -7.51 -14.45 19.22
CA ASP A 121 -6.80 -14.18 20.49
C ASP A 121 -7.39 -12.98 21.25
N LYS A 122 -7.65 -11.88 20.55
CA LYS A 122 -8.22 -10.66 21.14
C LYS A 122 -9.67 -10.87 21.56
N ARG A 123 -10.41 -11.70 20.84
CA ARG A 123 -11.79 -12.08 21.16
C ARG A 123 -11.87 -13.01 22.38
N LYS A 124 -10.89 -13.92 22.55
CA LYS A 124 -10.75 -14.73 23.77
C LYS A 124 -10.54 -13.83 24.98
N ALA A 125 -9.67 -12.82 24.84
CA ALA A 125 -9.43 -11.84 25.90
C ALA A 125 -10.67 -10.99 26.24
N ALA A 126 -11.54 -10.72 25.25
CA ALA A 126 -12.80 -9.99 25.43
C ALA A 126 -13.97 -10.85 25.93
N GLY A 127 -13.81 -12.17 26.05
CA GLY A 127 -14.86 -13.09 26.53
C GLY A 127 -15.99 -13.35 25.54
N GLU A 128 -15.80 -13.07 24.24
CA GLU A 128 -16.81 -13.38 23.22
C GLU A 128 -16.89 -14.90 22.96
N PRO A 129 -18.09 -15.45 22.67
CA PRO A 129 -18.24 -16.85 22.28
C PRO A 129 -17.56 -17.07 20.92
N ILE A 130 -16.47 -17.84 20.93
CA ILE A 130 -15.76 -18.26 19.72
C ILE A 130 -16.31 -19.61 19.31
N LYS A 131 -16.79 -19.72 18.08
CA LYS A 131 -17.08 -21.03 17.48
C LYS A 131 -15.74 -21.72 17.21
N GLU A 132 -15.56 -22.93 17.72
CA GLU A 132 -14.28 -23.64 17.62
C GLU A 132 -13.93 -24.04 16.18
N GLY A 133 -12.64 -23.92 15.85
CA GLY A 133 -12.05 -24.37 14.59
C GLY A 133 -12.37 -23.49 13.39
N ASP A 134 -12.52 -24.12 12.22
CA ASP A 134 -12.80 -23.45 10.92
C ASP A 134 -14.21 -22.85 10.83
N ASN A 135 -15.02 -22.97 11.89
CA ASN A 135 -16.41 -22.49 11.95
C ASN A 135 -16.52 -21.05 12.46
N ASP A 136 -15.41 -20.31 12.55
CA ASP A 136 -15.43 -18.89 12.87
C ASP A 136 -15.44 -18.02 11.61
N TYR A 137 -16.08 -16.86 11.70
CA TYR A 137 -16.13 -15.90 10.59
C TYR A 137 -14.75 -15.32 10.25
N PHE A 138 -13.77 -15.44 11.16
CA PHE A 138 -12.38 -15.10 10.89
C PHE A 138 -11.82 -15.85 9.67
N THR A 139 -12.24 -17.11 9.46
CA THR A 139 -11.89 -17.88 8.26
C THR A 139 -12.37 -17.19 6.99
N CYS A 140 -13.55 -16.55 7.01
CA CYS A 140 -14.08 -15.79 5.88
C CYS A 140 -13.20 -14.59 5.54
N ILE A 141 -12.69 -13.88 6.56
CA ILE A 141 -11.79 -12.73 6.39
C ILE A 141 -10.49 -13.17 5.71
N THR A 142 -9.88 -14.24 6.20
CA THR A 142 -8.65 -14.78 5.62
C THR A 142 -8.86 -15.26 4.18
N LYS A 143 -9.97 -15.97 3.91
CA LYS A 143 -10.31 -16.44 2.56
C LYS A 143 -10.60 -15.29 1.60
N ALA A 144 -11.29 -14.25 2.05
CA ALA A 144 -11.53 -13.05 1.25
C ALA A 144 -10.22 -12.37 0.84
N TYR A 145 -9.28 -12.22 1.77
CA TYR A 145 -7.95 -11.68 1.45
C TYR A 145 -7.15 -12.59 0.51
N GLU A 146 -7.17 -13.91 0.70
CA GLU A 146 -6.52 -14.87 -0.21
C GLU A 146 -7.04 -14.76 -1.66
N MET A 147 -8.34 -14.50 -1.85
CA MET A 147 -8.93 -14.30 -3.18
C MET A 147 -8.59 -12.93 -3.78
N LEU A 148 -8.62 -11.87 -2.96
CA LEU A 148 -8.42 -10.49 -3.42
C LEU A 148 -6.94 -10.06 -3.50
N SER A 149 -6.03 -10.80 -2.86
CA SER A 149 -4.59 -10.52 -2.87
C SER A 149 -3.88 -10.93 -4.15
N ASP A 150 -4.32 -12.03 -4.78
CA ASP A 150 -3.76 -12.52 -6.03
C ASP A 150 -4.55 -11.92 -7.20
N PRO A 151 -3.90 -11.19 -8.13
CA PRO A 151 -4.58 -10.56 -9.27
C PRO A 151 -5.29 -11.58 -10.16
N VAL A 152 -4.80 -12.81 -10.27
CA VAL A 152 -5.42 -13.86 -11.09
C VAL A 152 -6.73 -14.32 -10.45
N LYS A 153 -6.70 -14.62 -9.14
CA LYS A 153 -7.88 -15.04 -8.39
C LYS A 153 -8.92 -13.93 -8.28
N ARG A 154 -8.44 -12.70 -8.07
CA ARG A 154 -9.29 -11.50 -8.05
C ARG A 154 -10.01 -11.29 -9.36
N ARG A 155 -9.33 -11.47 -10.50
CA ARG A 155 -9.98 -11.37 -11.82
C ARG A 155 -11.02 -12.47 -12.01
N ALA A 156 -10.72 -13.71 -11.62
CA ALA A 156 -11.68 -14.82 -11.67
C ALA A 156 -12.92 -14.53 -10.81
N PHE A 157 -12.74 -13.97 -9.61
CA PHE A 157 -13.83 -13.55 -8.74
C PHE A 157 -14.67 -12.41 -9.35
N ASN A 158 -14.02 -11.36 -9.87
CA ASN A 158 -14.71 -10.23 -10.50
C ASN A 158 -15.52 -10.64 -11.74
N SER A 159 -15.14 -11.75 -12.40
CA SER A 159 -15.87 -12.29 -13.54
C SER A 159 -17.19 -12.96 -13.16
N VAL A 160 -17.31 -13.47 -11.93
CA VAL A 160 -18.49 -14.19 -11.45
C VAL A 160 -19.32 -13.37 -10.47
N ASP A 161 -18.99 -12.08 -10.30
CA ASP A 161 -19.68 -11.18 -9.38
C ASP A 161 -21.15 -10.99 -9.77
N PRO A 162 -22.11 -11.44 -8.95
CA PRO A 162 -23.54 -11.32 -9.22
C PRO A 162 -24.06 -9.88 -9.10
N THR A 163 -23.31 -8.99 -8.45
CA THR A 163 -23.68 -7.57 -8.31
C THR A 163 -23.35 -6.74 -9.54
N PHE A 164 -22.69 -7.35 -10.53
CA PHE A 164 -22.31 -6.68 -11.75
C PHE A 164 -23.47 -6.56 -12.75
N ASP A 165 -23.70 -5.33 -13.21
CA ASP A 165 -24.68 -5.05 -14.26
C ASP A 165 -24.12 -5.41 -15.64
N ASN A 166 -24.50 -6.59 -16.13
CA ASN A 166 -24.22 -7.09 -17.49
C ASN A 166 -25.22 -6.57 -18.54
N SER A 167 -26.08 -5.60 -18.23
CA SER A 167 -27.01 -5.03 -19.20
C SER A 167 -26.26 -4.35 -20.34
N VAL A 168 -26.56 -4.76 -21.58
CA VAL A 168 -26.02 -4.17 -22.80
C VAL A 168 -27.16 -3.51 -23.57
N PRO A 169 -27.06 -2.21 -23.92
CA PRO A 169 -28.05 -1.51 -24.73
C PRO A 169 -28.27 -2.18 -26.09
N SER A 170 -29.50 -2.11 -26.61
CA SER A 170 -29.81 -2.74 -27.89
C SER A 170 -29.24 -1.95 -29.07
N LYS A 171 -29.00 -2.62 -30.20
CA LYS A 171 -28.51 -2.00 -31.45
C LYS A 171 -29.42 -0.87 -31.95
N SER A 172 -30.69 -0.90 -31.58
CA SER A 172 -31.72 0.10 -31.90
C SER A 172 -31.49 1.41 -31.16
N GLU A 173 -31.08 1.34 -29.90
CA GLU A 173 -30.92 2.49 -28.99
C GLU A 173 -29.60 3.24 -29.24
N ALA A 174 -28.61 2.53 -29.78
CA ALA A 174 -27.28 3.07 -30.03
C ALA A 174 -27.07 3.63 -31.45
N LYS A 175 -28.13 3.69 -32.27
CA LYS A 175 -28.02 4.05 -33.70
C LYS A 175 -27.55 5.49 -33.91
N ASP A 176 -28.03 6.41 -33.09
CA ASP A 176 -27.75 7.85 -33.24
C ASP A 176 -26.66 8.35 -32.28
N ASN A 177 -26.44 7.65 -31.16
CA ASN A 177 -25.51 8.07 -30.09
C ASN A 177 -24.64 6.91 -29.56
N PHE A 178 -24.06 6.12 -30.47
CA PHE A 178 -23.29 4.92 -30.16
C PHE A 178 -22.28 5.11 -29.01
N PHE A 179 -21.42 6.13 -29.10
CA PHE A 179 -20.40 6.37 -28.09
C PHE A 179 -20.99 6.78 -26.73
N GLN A 180 -22.04 7.60 -26.69
CA GLN A 180 -22.64 8.00 -25.42
C GLN A 180 -23.34 6.82 -24.71
N VAL A 181 -23.97 5.94 -25.48
CA VAL A 181 -24.70 4.78 -24.97
C VAL A 181 -23.76 3.65 -24.55
N PHE A 182 -22.71 3.39 -25.32
CA PHE A 182 -21.77 2.29 -25.06
C PHE A 182 -20.55 2.67 -24.22
N SER A 183 -20.13 3.94 -24.13
CA SER A 183 -19.00 4.35 -23.27
C SER A 183 -19.13 3.86 -21.82
N PRO A 184 -20.28 4.03 -21.13
CA PRO A 184 -20.45 3.52 -19.76
C PRO A 184 -20.33 1.99 -19.68
N VAL A 185 -20.76 1.28 -20.72
CA VAL A 185 -20.69 -0.20 -20.80
C VAL A 185 -19.25 -0.65 -20.96
N PHE A 186 -18.46 0.06 -21.77
CA PHE A 186 -17.03 -0.22 -21.94
C PHE A 186 -16.23 0.08 -20.68
N GLU A 187 -16.45 1.23 -20.04
CA GLU A 187 -15.81 1.58 -18.76
C GLU A 187 -16.14 0.57 -17.66
N ARG A 188 -17.38 0.08 -17.62
CA ARG A 188 -17.78 -0.94 -16.66
C ARG A 188 -17.13 -2.30 -16.93
N ASN A 189 -16.85 -2.63 -18.19
CA ASN A 189 -16.24 -3.90 -18.59
C ASN A 189 -14.70 -3.87 -18.68
N SER A 190 -14.05 -2.71 -18.53
CA SER A 190 -12.58 -2.57 -18.63
C SER A 190 -11.80 -3.06 -17.38
N ARG A 191 -12.36 -4.01 -16.66
CA ARG A 191 -11.94 -4.50 -15.33
C ARG A 191 -10.89 -5.62 -15.41
#